data_AF-A0A2I1CIB8-F1
#
_entry.id   AF-A0A2I1CIB8-F1
#
_cell.length_a   1.000
_cell.length_b   1.000
_cell.length_c   1.000
_cell.angle_alpha   90.00
_cell.angle_beta   90.00
_cell.angle_gamma   90.00
#
_symmetry.space_group_name_H-M   'P 1'
#
loop_
_entity.id
_entity.type
_entity.pdbx_description
1 polymer ?
#
loop_
_entity_poly.entity_id
_entity_poly.type
_entity_poly.pdbx_seq_one_letter_code
_entity_poly.pdbx_strand_id
1 'polypeptide(L)'
;MELRFSSPFAKLTQLHSLCLLVAHDQTWYFRSMSSGTPTADEHAMSSRRPKKLIFAPGDIEATPDLKITATETKDPSSPAPSVPEHIAEQLRSDVSTPDSTIERQIVAHPARAHQFVSNPPLTVSQMHPSNPLHQFHTWFRDPRLSPSSAPETCTLATASLPSGRVSARVVYLKELDERGWVVYSNWGSREGKGGQIFGDESLLQDVQGGNRWAALTFCWSALERQVRIEGMVEPLSREESELYWDTRERGSQIGAWASWQSKVLWSAEPEILVDRRRKSVAAAAHVQGSTPMSGCLEIPADIDETDIDDGRALLEQRVQEMEARFAGVEKIPLPPFWGGVRLVPESVEFWQGRRSRLHDRFRYVRVRESDDDSSFKWQIQRLSP
;
A
#
# COMPACT_ATOMS: atom_id res chain seq x y z
N MET A 1 37.24 39.87 31.37
CA MET A 1 38.64 39.43 31.27
C MET A 1 38.72 38.54 30.04
N GLU A 2 39.11 39.12 28.91
CA GLU A 2 39.28 38.40 27.63
C GLU A 2 40.61 37.67 27.61
N LEU A 3 40.69 36.51 26.94
CA LEU A 3 41.89 36.09 26.21
C LEU A 3 41.47 35.29 24.96
N ARG A 4 42.11 35.62 23.82
CA ARG A 4 41.97 34.97 22.50
C ARG A 4 43.24 34.15 22.16
N PHE A 5 43.25 33.59 20.94
CA PHE A 5 44.36 32.92 20.22
C PHE A 5 44.52 31.42 20.55
N SER A 6 44.89 30.52 19.62
CA SER A 6 45.28 30.68 18.20
C SER A 6 44.89 29.46 17.34
N SER A 7 44.68 29.67 16.04
CA SER A 7 44.82 28.61 15.01
C SER A 7 46.31 28.40 14.69
N PRO A 8 46.67 27.27 14.04
CA PRO A 8 47.32 27.43 12.73
C PRO A 8 46.84 26.47 11.63
N PHE A 9 46.99 26.93 10.39
CA PHE A 9 46.84 26.17 9.14
C PHE A 9 47.95 25.13 8.93
N ALA A 10 47.64 24.04 8.22
CA ALA A 10 48.60 23.29 7.42
C ALA A 10 48.01 22.96 6.04
N LYS A 11 48.83 23.05 4.98
CA LYS A 11 48.47 22.83 3.56
C LYS A 11 48.84 21.39 3.13
N LEU A 12 48.58 21.11 1.83
CA LEU A 12 48.91 19.92 0.99
C LEU A 12 47.69 19.01 0.72
N THR A 13 47.39 18.54 -0.50
CA THR A 13 47.94 18.87 -1.84
C THR A 13 46.89 18.55 -2.92
N GLN A 14 46.92 19.23 -4.06
CA GLN A 14 46.18 18.78 -5.25
C GLN A 14 46.77 17.47 -5.78
N LEU A 15 45.89 16.57 -6.23
CA LEU A 15 46.21 15.57 -7.25
C LEU A 15 45.03 15.49 -8.23
N HIS A 16 45.26 15.94 -9.47
CA HIS A 16 44.37 15.62 -10.58
C HIS A 16 44.52 14.14 -10.92
N SER A 17 43.41 13.47 -11.22
CA SER A 17 43.37 12.33 -12.13
C SER A 17 42.15 12.43 -13.02
N LEU A 18 42.38 12.67 -14.31
CA LEU A 18 41.43 12.31 -15.36
C LEU A 18 41.41 10.79 -15.49
N CYS A 19 40.22 10.21 -15.64
CA CYS A 19 39.94 9.04 -16.47
C CYS A 19 38.43 9.06 -16.77
N LEU A 20 37.99 9.51 -17.94
CA LEU A 20 37.82 8.68 -19.16
C LEU A 20 36.93 7.45 -18.93
N LEU A 21 35.71 7.51 -19.50
CA LEU A 21 34.92 6.32 -19.81
C LEU A 21 35.68 5.47 -20.82
N VAL A 22 35.89 4.19 -20.50
CA VAL A 22 35.90 3.10 -21.47
C VAL A 22 35.20 1.91 -20.82
N ALA A 23 34.21 1.35 -21.51
CA ALA A 23 33.58 0.10 -21.13
C ALA A 23 33.98 -0.98 -22.15
N HIS A 24 34.62 -2.06 -21.69
CA HIS A 24 34.42 -3.38 -22.28
C HIS A 24 34.82 -4.50 -21.30
N ASP A 25 34.10 -5.61 -21.42
CA ASP A 25 34.28 -6.94 -20.81
C ASP A 25 34.17 -7.14 -19.30
N GLN A 26 33.63 -8.33 -19.00
CA GLN A 26 33.16 -8.78 -17.71
C GLN A 26 34.20 -9.67 -17.03
N THR A 27 34.73 -9.25 -15.87
CA THR A 27 35.01 -10.05 -14.65
C THR A 27 36.04 -9.34 -13.78
N TRP A 28 35.82 -9.29 -12.47
CA TRP A 28 36.79 -8.80 -11.50
C TRP A 28 36.96 -9.79 -10.35
N TYR A 29 38.16 -10.34 -10.22
CA TYR A 29 38.60 -11.09 -9.03
C TYR A 29 39.50 -10.20 -8.18
N PHE A 30 39.28 -10.16 -6.86
CA PHE A 30 40.24 -9.58 -5.92
C PHE A 30 41.22 -10.63 -5.42
N ARG A 31 42.52 -10.38 -5.64
CA ARG A 31 43.62 -11.20 -5.11
C ARG A 31 44.28 -10.47 -3.94
N SER A 32 44.18 -11.05 -2.75
CA SER A 32 44.86 -10.54 -1.55
C SER A 32 46.24 -11.18 -1.34
N MET A 33 47.21 -10.34 -0.98
CA MET A 33 48.46 -10.66 -0.25
C MET A 33 48.71 -9.45 0.66
N SER A 34 49.13 -9.52 1.92
CA SER A 34 49.37 -10.59 2.89
C SER A 34 49.29 -9.97 4.31
N SER A 35 49.33 -10.65 5.46
CA SER A 35 49.55 -12.07 5.81
C SER A 35 49.04 -12.32 7.23
N GLY A 36 48.29 -13.40 7.46
CA GLY A 36 47.77 -13.82 8.77
C GLY A 36 46.58 -14.77 8.56
N THR A 37 46.58 -15.92 9.26
CA THR A 37 45.57 -16.98 9.07
C THR A 37 44.41 -16.86 10.08
N PRO A 38 43.16 -16.63 9.64
CA PRO A 38 41.96 -16.95 10.39
C PRO A 38 41.43 -18.33 9.99
N THR A 39 40.79 -19.03 10.92
CA THR A 39 40.14 -20.32 10.69
C THR A 39 38.87 -20.18 9.84
N ALA A 40 38.57 -21.21 9.03
CA ALA A 40 37.67 -21.10 7.88
C ALA A 40 36.15 -21.02 8.17
N ASP A 41 35.72 -20.92 9.43
CA ASP A 41 34.30 -21.03 9.81
C ASP A 41 33.59 -19.69 10.14
N GLU A 42 34.32 -18.59 10.41
CA GLU A 42 33.67 -17.33 10.84
C GLU A 42 33.10 -16.46 9.70
N HIS A 43 33.43 -16.76 8.43
CA HIS A 43 32.95 -15.97 7.28
C HIS A 43 31.65 -16.48 6.63
N ALA A 44 31.02 -17.54 7.16
CA ALA A 44 29.80 -18.10 6.60
C ALA A 44 28.50 -17.40 7.04
N MET A 45 28.55 -16.53 8.05
CA MET A 45 27.35 -15.93 8.69
C MET A 45 27.01 -14.49 8.25
N SER A 46 27.77 -13.89 7.33
CA SER A 46 27.44 -12.59 6.74
C SER A 46 27.45 -12.68 5.21
N SER A 47 26.50 -12.02 4.54
CA SER A 47 26.29 -11.91 3.07
C SER A 47 25.31 -12.86 2.35
N ARG A 48 24.59 -13.76 3.03
CA ARG A 48 23.43 -14.42 2.37
C ARG A 48 22.24 -13.46 2.31
N ARG A 49 21.90 -12.99 1.10
CA ARG A 49 20.70 -12.19 0.85
C ARG A 49 19.45 -13.00 1.26
N PRO A 50 18.46 -12.38 1.93
CA PRO A 50 17.26 -13.08 2.36
C PRO A 50 16.48 -13.60 1.15
N LYS A 51 15.93 -14.80 1.25
CA LYS A 51 15.14 -15.40 0.15
C LYS A 51 13.79 -14.70 0.05
N LYS A 52 13.48 -14.19 -1.14
CA LYS A 52 12.18 -13.60 -1.46
C LYS A 52 11.15 -14.70 -1.76
N LEU A 53 10.03 -14.65 -1.05
CA LEU A 53 8.87 -15.52 -1.22
C LEU A 53 7.89 -14.96 -2.27
N ILE A 54 7.85 -13.63 -2.45
CA ILE A 54 6.98 -12.94 -3.43
C ILE A 54 7.78 -11.82 -4.10
N PHE A 55 7.61 -11.67 -5.41
CA PHE A 55 7.95 -10.48 -6.19
C PHE A 55 6.67 -9.86 -6.77
N ALA A 56 6.63 -8.52 -6.85
CA ALA A 56 5.68 -7.77 -7.66
C ALA A 56 6.26 -6.35 -7.94
N PRO A 57 6.01 -5.72 -9.12
CA PRO A 57 5.20 -6.16 -10.25
C PRO A 57 6.03 -6.65 -11.45
N GLY A 58 5.45 -7.53 -12.28
CA GLY A 58 6.08 -8.07 -13.50
C GLY A 58 5.67 -9.52 -13.77
N ASP A 59 5.46 -10.31 -12.72
CA ASP A 59 5.13 -11.75 -12.79
C ASP A 59 3.65 -12.05 -13.07
N ILE A 60 2.90 -11.09 -13.61
CA ILE A 60 1.51 -11.27 -14.04
C ILE A 60 1.53 -11.44 -15.56
N GLU A 61 1.48 -12.69 -16.02
CA GLU A 61 1.24 -12.95 -17.44
C GLU A 61 -0.12 -12.35 -17.85
N ALA A 62 -0.12 -11.54 -18.91
CA ALA A 62 -1.34 -10.99 -19.46
C ALA A 62 -2.16 -12.10 -20.12
N THR A 63 -3.29 -12.48 -19.51
CA THR A 63 -4.27 -13.39 -20.13
C THR A 63 -4.82 -12.76 -21.42
N PRO A 64 -4.77 -13.45 -22.57
CA PRO A 64 -5.32 -12.93 -23.81
C PRO A 64 -6.86 -12.83 -23.77
N ASP A 65 -7.40 -11.78 -24.40
CA ASP A 65 -8.82 -11.41 -24.32
C ASP A 65 -9.79 -12.53 -24.73
N LEU A 66 -10.60 -13.00 -23.77
CA LEU A 66 -11.76 -13.84 -24.03
C LEU A 66 -12.99 -12.98 -24.33
N LYS A 67 -13.31 -12.85 -25.62
CA LYS A 67 -14.57 -12.26 -26.10
C LYS A 67 -15.75 -13.16 -25.67
N ILE A 68 -16.56 -12.67 -24.73
CA ILE A 68 -17.82 -13.31 -24.35
C ILE A 68 -18.95 -12.76 -25.22
N THR A 69 -19.54 -13.62 -26.04
CA THR A 69 -20.72 -13.30 -26.85
C THR A 69 -21.98 -13.40 -25.98
N ALA A 70 -22.83 -12.37 -26.00
CA ALA A 70 -24.11 -12.39 -25.29
C ALA A 70 -25.16 -13.24 -26.04
N THR A 71 -25.99 -13.96 -25.29
CA THR A 71 -27.15 -14.69 -25.83
C THR A 71 -28.46 -14.07 -25.35
N GLU A 72 -29.42 -13.96 -26.26
CA GLU A 72 -30.70 -13.27 -26.07
C GLU A 72 -31.70 -14.07 -25.21
N THR A 73 -32.60 -13.37 -24.51
CA THR A 73 -33.90 -13.91 -24.07
C THR A 73 -35.02 -12.88 -24.28
N LYS A 74 -36.21 -13.40 -24.63
CA LYS A 74 -37.36 -12.68 -25.22
C LYS A 74 -38.27 -11.94 -24.23
N ASP A 75 -38.95 -10.91 -24.75
CA ASP A 75 -40.23 -10.34 -24.30
C ASP A 75 -41.36 -11.40 -24.14
N PRO A 76 -42.37 -11.13 -23.30
CA PRO A 76 -43.67 -10.73 -23.88
C PRO A 76 -44.45 -9.62 -23.11
N SER A 77 -45.43 -9.04 -23.80
CA SER A 77 -46.14 -7.79 -23.48
C SER A 77 -47.55 -7.92 -22.88
N SER A 78 -47.91 -7.02 -21.94
CA SER A 78 -49.26 -6.44 -21.65
C SER A 78 -50.45 -7.34 -21.22
N PRO A 79 -51.53 -6.77 -20.63
CA PRO A 79 -51.69 -5.50 -19.88
C PRO A 79 -52.36 -5.69 -18.48
N ALA A 80 -52.50 -4.60 -17.71
CA ALA A 80 -53.10 -4.61 -16.36
C ALA A 80 -54.61 -4.32 -16.31
N PRO A 81 -55.35 -4.85 -15.31
CA PRO A 81 -56.68 -4.36 -14.91
C PRO A 81 -56.69 -3.59 -13.57
N SER A 82 -57.78 -2.86 -13.33
CA SER A 82 -57.93 -1.84 -12.28
C SER A 82 -58.37 -2.33 -10.90
N VAL A 83 -58.07 -1.53 -9.87
CA VAL A 83 -58.48 -1.70 -8.46
C VAL A 83 -59.94 -1.23 -8.25
N PRO A 84 -60.75 -1.97 -7.49
CA PRO A 84 -61.86 -1.39 -6.70
C PRO A 84 -61.60 -1.43 -5.18
N GLU A 85 -62.27 -0.54 -4.46
CA GLU A 85 -62.07 -0.28 -3.04
C GLU A 85 -62.58 -1.41 -2.12
N HIS A 86 -61.66 -2.10 -1.42
CA HIS A 86 -61.96 -2.68 -0.10
C HIS A 86 -60.73 -2.71 0.84
N ILE A 87 -59.80 -1.76 0.66
CA ILE A 87 -58.60 -1.59 1.49
C ILE A 87 -58.98 -0.84 2.76
N ALA A 88 -59.60 -1.54 3.72
CA ALA A 88 -59.83 -1.01 5.07
C ALA A 88 -59.96 -2.10 6.15
N GLU A 89 -60.50 -3.28 5.83
CA GLU A 89 -61.15 -4.13 6.85
C GLU A 89 -60.63 -5.56 6.99
N GLN A 90 -59.42 -5.87 6.47
CA GLN A 90 -58.73 -7.15 6.69
C GLN A 90 -57.43 -7.03 7.52
N LEU A 91 -57.23 -5.94 8.26
CA LEU A 91 -56.14 -5.80 9.25
C LEU A 91 -56.34 -6.64 10.54
N ARG A 92 -57.15 -7.72 10.50
CA ARG A 92 -57.50 -8.55 11.67
C ARG A 92 -57.61 -10.06 11.40
N SER A 93 -56.91 -10.59 10.41
CA SER A 93 -56.53 -12.00 10.39
C SER A 93 -55.46 -12.24 9.34
N ASP A 94 -54.36 -12.88 9.77
CA ASP A 94 -53.69 -13.98 9.07
C ASP A 94 -52.21 -14.01 9.46
N VAL A 95 -51.86 -14.99 10.30
CA VAL A 95 -50.47 -15.44 10.48
C VAL A 95 -50.11 -16.26 9.24
N SER A 96 -49.91 -15.55 8.13
CA SER A 96 -49.51 -16.16 6.86
C SER A 96 -48.07 -16.66 6.95
N THR A 97 -47.88 -17.96 6.74
CA THR A 97 -46.56 -18.50 6.39
C THR A 97 -46.02 -17.72 5.19
N PRO A 98 -44.78 -17.19 5.22
CA PRO A 98 -44.28 -16.37 4.12
C PRO A 98 -44.28 -17.18 2.82
N ASP A 99 -44.86 -16.62 1.76
CA ASP A 99 -44.84 -17.24 0.44
C ASP A 99 -43.42 -17.15 -0.16
N SER A 100 -43.15 -17.89 -1.24
CA SER A 100 -41.84 -17.87 -1.90
C SER A 100 -41.43 -16.49 -2.45
N THR A 101 -42.37 -15.55 -2.56
CA THR A 101 -42.16 -14.17 -3.03
C THR A 101 -41.72 -13.27 -1.87
N ILE A 102 -42.40 -13.35 -0.73
CA ILE A 102 -42.02 -12.71 0.53
C ILE A 102 -40.67 -13.26 1.00
N GLU A 103 -40.44 -14.57 0.95
CA GLU A 103 -39.12 -15.14 1.24
C GLU A 103 -38.04 -14.59 0.29
N ARG A 104 -38.31 -14.49 -1.02
CA ARG A 104 -37.38 -13.89 -1.99
C ARG A 104 -37.12 -12.41 -1.72
N GLN A 105 -38.15 -11.62 -1.35
CA GLN A 105 -38.00 -10.21 -1.00
C GLN A 105 -37.24 -10.01 0.31
N ILE A 106 -37.47 -10.85 1.31
CA ILE A 106 -36.71 -10.86 2.58
C ILE A 106 -35.26 -11.32 2.33
N VAL A 107 -35.03 -12.28 1.44
CA VAL A 107 -33.67 -12.74 1.05
C VAL A 107 -32.92 -11.64 0.30
N ALA A 108 -33.54 -10.99 -0.68
CA ALA A 108 -32.93 -9.94 -1.51
C ALA A 108 -32.90 -8.55 -0.82
N HIS A 109 -33.36 -8.44 0.43
CA HIS A 109 -33.41 -7.17 1.14
C HIS A 109 -31.99 -6.66 1.45
N PRO A 110 -31.62 -5.42 1.11
CA PRO A 110 -30.23 -4.93 1.21
C PRO A 110 -29.67 -4.87 2.64
N ALA A 111 -30.51 -4.94 3.67
CA ALA A 111 -30.05 -5.09 5.07
C ALA A 111 -29.67 -6.54 5.45
N ARG A 112 -29.92 -7.55 4.60
CA ARG A 112 -29.36 -8.89 4.76
C ARG A 112 -27.94 -8.94 4.23
N ALA A 113 -27.01 -9.34 5.09
CA ALA A 113 -25.64 -9.63 4.69
C ALA A 113 -25.60 -10.89 3.81
N HIS A 114 -25.49 -10.69 2.49
CA HIS A 114 -25.02 -11.73 1.55
C HIS A 114 -23.52 -12.05 1.72
N GLN A 115 -22.84 -11.35 2.63
CA GLN A 115 -21.45 -11.55 3.02
C GLN A 115 -21.24 -12.85 3.80
N PHE A 116 -20.01 -13.33 3.79
CA PHE A 116 -19.49 -14.42 4.62
C PHE A 116 -19.97 -15.82 4.21
N VAL A 117 -20.31 -15.98 2.93
CA VAL A 117 -20.77 -17.23 2.30
C VAL A 117 -19.68 -17.94 1.49
N SER A 118 -18.58 -17.24 1.18
CA SER A 118 -17.67 -17.59 0.08
C SER A 118 -16.57 -18.59 0.44
N ASN A 119 -16.48 -18.99 1.71
CA ASN A 119 -15.43 -19.89 2.21
C ASN A 119 -15.97 -20.98 3.17
N PRO A 120 -15.29 -22.13 3.26
CA PRO A 120 -15.49 -23.09 4.36
C PRO A 120 -14.99 -22.51 5.70
N PRO A 121 -15.21 -23.18 6.85
CA PRO A 121 -14.55 -22.82 8.11
C PRO A 121 -13.02 -22.88 7.99
N LEU A 122 -12.34 -21.92 8.63
CA LEU A 122 -10.88 -21.98 8.77
C LEU A 122 -10.55 -22.76 10.04
N THR A 123 -9.75 -23.82 9.93
CA THR A 123 -9.37 -24.69 11.04
C THR A 123 -7.87 -24.59 11.32
N VAL A 124 -7.45 -24.92 12.55
CA VAL A 124 -6.02 -24.88 12.92
C VAL A 124 -5.15 -25.79 12.04
N SER A 125 -5.71 -26.88 11.52
CA SER A 125 -5.05 -27.78 10.54
C SER A 125 -4.78 -27.17 9.16
N GLN A 126 -5.44 -26.05 8.82
CA GLN A 126 -5.19 -25.28 7.60
C GLN A 126 -4.14 -24.16 7.83
N MET A 127 -3.67 -23.99 9.07
CA MET A 127 -2.66 -23.00 9.44
C MET A 127 -1.26 -23.61 9.31
N HIS A 128 -0.33 -22.91 8.65
CA HIS A 128 1.06 -23.33 8.55
C HIS A 128 1.70 -23.44 9.95
N PRO A 129 2.20 -24.61 10.38
CA PRO A 129 2.38 -24.92 11.80
C PRO A 129 3.42 -24.06 12.54
N SER A 130 4.36 -23.45 11.82
CA SER A 130 5.54 -22.80 12.40
C SER A 130 5.92 -21.44 11.79
N ASN A 131 5.17 -20.91 10.82
CA ASN A 131 5.59 -19.68 10.10
C ASN A 131 4.42 -18.94 9.44
N PRO A 132 4.08 -17.70 9.86
CA PRO A 132 3.01 -16.91 9.26
C PRO A 132 3.33 -16.37 7.85
N LEU A 133 4.61 -16.25 7.46
CA LEU A 133 4.99 -15.78 6.12
C LEU A 133 4.54 -16.79 5.04
N HIS A 134 4.73 -18.09 5.30
CA HIS A 134 4.20 -19.15 4.43
C HIS A 134 2.68 -19.16 4.41
N GLN A 135 2.00 -18.95 5.54
CA GLN A 135 0.54 -18.83 5.57
C GLN A 135 0.04 -17.64 4.73
N PHE A 136 0.68 -16.48 4.86
CA PHE A 136 0.36 -15.29 4.08
C PHE A 136 0.60 -15.55 2.59
N HIS A 137 1.74 -16.12 2.22
CA HIS A 137 2.05 -16.50 0.84
C HIS A 137 0.98 -17.43 0.23
N THR A 138 0.53 -18.43 0.98
CA THR A 138 -0.56 -19.34 0.55
C THR A 138 -1.88 -18.61 0.31
N TRP A 139 -2.25 -17.65 1.17
CA TRP A 139 -3.46 -16.85 0.96
C TRP A 139 -3.31 -15.80 -0.14
N PHE A 140 -2.12 -15.21 -0.29
CA PHE A 140 -1.82 -14.21 -1.32
C PHE A 140 -1.84 -14.82 -2.74
N ARG A 141 -1.51 -16.11 -2.85
CA ARG A 141 -1.58 -16.88 -4.10
C ARG A 141 -2.92 -17.61 -4.31
N ASP A 142 -3.96 -17.28 -3.54
CA ASP A 142 -5.31 -17.81 -3.77
C ASP A 142 -5.79 -17.34 -5.17
N PRO A 143 -6.08 -18.23 -6.13
CA PRO A 143 -6.35 -17.85 -7.52
C PRO A 143 -7.62 -17.01 -7.72
N ARG A 144 -8.43 -16.86 -6.66
CA ARG A 144 -9.58 -15.95 -6.61
C ARG A 144 -9.19 -14.49 -6.39
N LEU A 145 -7.94 -14.21 -5.99
CA LEU A 145 -7.35 -12.86 -5.97
C LEU A 145 -6.87 -12.50 -7.38
N SER A 146 -7.76 -11.91 -8.18
CA SER A 146 -7.38 -11.37 -9.48
C SER A 146 -6.30 -10.29 -9.34
N PRO A 147 -5.25 -10.28 -10.18
CA PRO A 147 -4.30 -9.16 -10.22
C PRO A 147 -4.96 -7.79 -10.42
N SER A 148 -6.09 -7.75 -11.14
CA SER A 148 -6.87 -6.53 -11.35
C SER A 148 -7.53 -5.96 -10.08
N SER A 149 -7.59 -6.72 -8.98
CA SER A 149 -8.01 -6.21 -7.67
C SER A 149 -6.86 -5.65 -6.82
N ALA A 150 -5.64 -5.59 -7.36
CA ALA A 150 -4.42 -5.16 -6.68
C ALA A 150 -4.27 -5.79 -5.28
N PRO A 151 -4.19 -7.12 -5.15
CA PRO A 151 -4.20 -7.82 -3.86
C PRO A 151 -3.02 -7.47 -2.94
N GLU A 152 -1.96 -6.85 -3.46
CA GLU A 152 -0.84 -6.27 -2.70
C GLU A 152 -1.19 -4.98 -1.96
N THR A 153 -2.37 -4.39 -2.22
CA THR A 153 -2.86 -3.18 -1.55
C THR A 153 -3.10 -3.43 -0.07
N CYS A 154 -2.51 -2.60 0.78
CA CYS A 154 -2.67 -2.69 2.22
C CYS A 154 -2.66 -1.32 2.90
N THR A 155 -3.29 -1.23 4.06
CA THR A 155 -3.28 -0.04 4.90
C THR A 155 -2.09 -0.09 5.86
N LEU A 156 -1.19 0.89 5.76
CA LEU A 156 -0.09 1.12 6.69
C LEU A 156 -0.49 2.12 7.77
N ALA A 157 -0.61 1.64 9.01
CA ALA A 157 -0.83 2.45 10.20
C ALA A 157 0.49 2.68 10.96
N THR A 158 0.71 3.93 11.37
CA THR A 158 1.90 4.41 12.10
C THR A 158 1.49 5.48 13.11
N ALA A 159 2.25 5.68 14.18
CA ALA A 159 1.92 6.65 15.22
C ALA A 159 3.11 7.54 15.60
N SER A 160 2.88 8.84 15.77
CA SER A 160 3.89 9.77 16.30
C SER A 160 4.07 9.54 17.81
N LEU A 161 5.32 9.50 18.26
CA LEU A 161 5.68 9.73 19.66
C LEU A 161 6.23 11.16 19.82
N PRO A 162 6.11 11.78 21.02
CA PRO A 162 5.43 11.26 22.20
C PRO A 162 3.89 11.38 22.15
N SER A 163 3.32 12.02 21.12
CA SER A 163 1.89 12.38 21.09
C SER A 163 0.90 11.21 21.07
N GLY A 164 1.33 10.02 20.67
CA GLY A 164 0.46 8.87 20.41
C GLY A 164 -0.44 9.03 19.16
N ARG A 165 -0.32 10.12 18.40
CA ARG A 165 -1.22 10.41 17.27
C ARG A 165 -1.00 9.40 16.14
N VAL A 166 -2.01 8.55 15.94
CA VAL A 166 -2.06 7.55 14.86
C VAL A 166 -2.40 8.23 13.52
N SER A 167 -1.84 7.70 12.44
CA SER A 167 -2.28 7.98 11.07
C SER A 167 -2.15 6.73 10.22
N ALA A 168 -3.03 6.59 9.22
CA ALA A 168 -3.03 5.46 8.31
C ALA A 168 -3.13 5.95 6.85
N ARG A 169 -2.59 5.16 5.91
CA ARG A 169 -2.73 5.37 4.46
C ARG A 169 -2.59 4.06 3.71
N VAL A 170 -3.08 4.03 2.48
CA VAL A 170 -2.85 2.91 1.56
C VAL A 170 -1.40 2.92 1.06
N VAL A 171 -0.80 1.74 1.01
CA VAL A 171 0.48 1.43 0.35
C VAL A 171 0.34 0.10 -0.39
N TYR A 172 1.37 -0.29 -1.13
CA TYR A 172 1.43 -1.57 -1.82
C TYR A 172 2.59 -2.39 -1.26
N LEU A 173 2.32 -3.65 -0.87
CA LEU A 173 3.35 -4.66 -0.70
C LEU A 173 4.12 -4.83 -2.02
N LYS A 174 5.44 -4.98 -1.95
CA LYS A 174 6.25 -5.28 -3.14
C LYS A 174 7.05 -6.54 -3.02
N GLU A 175 7.52 -6.86 -1.82
CA GLU A 175 8.24 -8.09 -1.57
C GLU A 175 7.79 -8.71 -0.24
N LEU A 176 7.80 -10.04 -0.21
CA LEU A 176 7.75 -10.81 1.03
C LEU A 176 9.08 -11.54 1.11
N ASP A 177 9.88 -11.30 2.14
CA ASP A 177 11.12 -12.04 2.38
C ASP A 177 11.00 -12.94 3.62
N GLU A 178 12.07 -13.68 3.92
CA GLU A 178 12.12 -14.59 5.08
C GLU A 178 12.02 -13.90 6.44
N ARG A 179 12.08 -12.56 6.50
CA ARG A 179 12.06 -11.74 7.72
C ARG A 179 10.78 -10.91 7.85
N GLY A 180 10.13 -10.50 6.76
CA GLY A 180 8.91 -9.68 6.83
C GLY A 180 8.32 -9.19 5.50
N TRP A 181 7.41 -8.21 5.61
CA TRP A 181 6.70 -7.57 4.50
C TRP A 181 7.40 -6.28 4.09
N VAL A 182 7.74 -6.13 2.82
CA VAL A 182 8.51 -5.00 2.30
C VAL A 182 7.62 -4.01 1.54
N VAL A 183 7.71 -2.74 1.93
CA VAL A 183 7.00 -1.62 1.31
C VAL A 183 7.98 -0.49 0.97
N TYR A 184 7.85 0.10 -0.22
CA TYR A 184 8.73 1.16 -0.71
C TYR A 184 8.05 2.51 -0.72
N SER A 185 8.76 3.56 -0.31
CA SER A 185 8.22 4.92 -0.28
C SER A 185 9.29 5.99 -0.13
N ASN A 186 8.84 7.25 -0.17
CA ASN A 186 9.55 8.33 0.51
C ASN A 186 9.38 8.13 2.04
N TRP A 187 10.51 8.05 2.74
CA TRP A 187 10.61 7.94 4.20
C TRP A 187 11.41 9.09 4.83
N GLY A 188 12.09 9.92 4.03
CA GLY A 188 12.81 11.11 4.51
C GLY A 188 11.93 12.36 4.68
N SER A 189 10.63 12.29 4.37
CA SER A 189 9.68 13.36 4.70
C SER A 189 9.47 13.45 6.22
N ARG A 190 9.67 14.64 6.80
CA ARG A 190 9.42 14.90 8.23
C ARG A 190 7.92 14.88 8.53
N GLU A 191 7.10 15.15 7.51
CA GLU A 191 5.65 15.07 7.55
C GLU A 191 5.15 13.63 7.36
N GLY A 192 4.13 13.24 8.14
CA GLY A 192 3.47 11.93 8.01
C GLY A 192 4.37 10.75 8.41
N LYS A 193 4.40 9.70 7.58
CA LYS A 193 4.95 8.39 7.99
C LYS A 193 6.47 8.35 8.14
N GLY A 194 7.21 9.21 7.44
CA GLY A 194 8.67 9.27 7.54
C GLY A 194 9.09 9.71 8.93
N GLY A 195 8.75 10.96 9.29
CA GLY A 195 8.99 11.51 10.62
C GLY A 195 8.32 10.73 11.77
N GLN A 196 7.21 10.03 11.53
CA GLN A 196 6.63 9.13 12.55
C GLN A 196 7.52 7.91 12.85
N ILE A 197 8.07 7.26 11.82
CA ILE A 197 8.90 6.05 11.98
C ILE A 197 10.34 6.39 12.38
N PHE A 198 10.92 7.41 11.76
CA PHE A 198 12.36 7.73 11.86
C PHE A 198 12.66 8.95 12.74
N GLY A 199 11.69 9.85 12.95
CA GLY A 199 11.90 11.10 13.68
C GLY A 199 12.49 12.20 12.78
N ASP A 200 13.30 13.07 13.38
CA ASP A 200 14.01 14.15 12.66
C ASP A 200 15.34 13.69 12.04
N GLU A 201 15.81 12.49 12.38
CA GLU A 201 16.98 11.85 11.78
C GLU A 201 16.66 11.31 10.39
N SER A 202 17.58 11.53 9.44
CA SER A 202 17.46 10.91 8.11
C SER A 202 17.74 9.41 8.18
N LEU A 203 17.41 8.65 7.13
CA LEU A 203 17.62 7.19 7.02
C LEU A 203 19.07 6.69 7.23
N LEU A 204 20.04 7.58 7.46
CA LEU A 204 21.47 7.32 7.41
C LEU A 204 22.21 7.46 8.75
N GLN A 205 21.55 7.87 9.84
CA GLN A 205 22.17 8.08 11.17
C GLN A 205 21.33 7.49 12.32
N ASP A 206 21.94 7.36 13.50
CA ASP A 206 21.49 6.44 14.56
C ASP A 206 20.06 6.71 15.08
N VAL A 207 19.29 5.62 15.19
CA VAL A 207 17.83 5.64 15.30
C VAL A 207 17.37 5.89 16.74
N GLN A 208 17.32 7.15 17.18
CA GLN A 208 16.83 7.49 18.53
C GLN A 208 15.62 8.44 18.59
N GLY A 209 15.10 8.93 17.44
CA GLY A 209 14.00 9.91 17.42
C GLY A 209 12.58 9.38 17.15
N GLY A 210 12.43 8.30 16.38
CA GLY A 210 11.13 7.88 15.82
C GLY A 210 10.47 6.66 16.49
N ASN A 211 9.20 6.42 16.16
CA ASN A 211 8.44 5.25 16.61
C ASN A 211 8.47 4.14 15.57
N ARG A 212 9.30 3.11 15.79
CA ARG A 212 9.47 2.01 14.84
C ARG A 212 8.31 1.02 14.77
N TRP A 213 7.27 1.16 15.60
CA TRP A 213 6.08 0.30 15.54
C TRP A 213 5.14 0.71 14.41
N ALA A 214 4.73 -0.29 13.62
CA ALA A 214 3.73 -0.11 12.57
C ALA A 214 2.83 -1.34 12.44
N ALA A 215 1.72 -1.17 11.72
CA ALA A 215 0.85 -2.26 11.32
C ALA A 215 0.50 -2.19 9.83
N LEU A 216 0.44 -3.35 9.17
CA LEU A 216 -0.11 -3.52 7.84
C LEU A 216 -1.45 -4.29 7.94
N THR A 217 -2.47 -3.83 7.22
CA THR A 217 -3.75 -4.54 7.11
C THR A 217 -4.12 -4.75 5.64
N PHE A 218 -4.25 -6.02 5.24
CA PHE A 218 -4.76 -6.46 3.94
C PHE A 218 -6.25 -6.80 4.10
N CYS A 219 -7.10 -6.29 3.20
CA CYS A 219 -8.52 -6.60 3.18
C CYS A 219 -8.91 -7.09 1.79
N TRP A 220 -9.14 -8.41 1.66
CA TRP A 220 -9.57 -9.02 0.41
C TRP A 220 -11.08 -9.25 0.49
N SER A 221 -11.84 -8.20 0.19
CA SER A 221 -13.30 -8.16 0.32
C SER A 221 -14.01 -9.29 -0.45
N ALA A 222 -13.59 -9.55 -1.70
CA ALA A 222 -14.09 -10.64 -2.53
C ALA A 222 -13.83 -12.04 -1.94
N LEU A 223 -12.81 -12.16 -1.08
CA LEU A 223 -12.50 -13.39 -0.34
C LEU A 223 -13.00 -13.41 1.09
N GLU A 224 -13.65 -12.34 1.57
CA GLU A 224 -14.11 -12.24 2.96
C GLU A 224 -12.96 -12.54 3.96
N ARG A 225 -11.73 -12.11 3.61
CA ARG A 225 -10.51 -12.35 4.38
C ARG A 225 -9.81 -11.05 4.70
N GLN A 226 -9.18 -11.04 5.87
CA GLN A 226 -8.30 -9.96 6.31
C GLN A 226 -7.03 -10.57 6.90
N VAL A 227 -5.88 -9.95 6.63
CA VAL A 227 -4.63 -10.23 7.35
C VAL A 227 -4.12 -8.97 8.01
N ARG A 228 -3.80 -9.05 9.30
CA ARG A 228 -3.17 -7.97 10.08
C ARG A 228 -1.76 -8.40 10.45
N ILE A 229 -0.79 -7.51 10.27
CA ILE A 229 0.60 -7.69 10.66
C ILE A 229 0.94 -6.54 11.59
N GLU A 230 1.52 -6.83 12.76
CA GLU A 230 1.96 -5.83 13.74
C GLU A 230 3.41 -6.13 14.14
N GLY A 231 4.28 -5.12 14.18
CA GLY A 231 5.69 -5.31 14.49
C GLY A 231 6.56 -4.08 14.27
N MET A 232 7.86 -4.30 14.16
CA MET A 232 8.87 -3.25 14.02
C MET A 232 9.29 -3.03 12.57
N VAL A 233 9.50 -1.76 12.21
CA VAL A 233 9.97 -1.31 10.91
C VAL A 233 11.50 -1.24 10.90
N GLU A 234 12.10 -1.89 9.91
CA GLU A 234 13.53 -1.82 9.59
C GLU A 234 13.73 -1.21 8.19
N PRO A 235 14.65 -0.25 7.99
CA PRO A 235 15.04 0.14 6.65
C PRO A 235 15.74 -1.01 5.94
N LEU A 236 15.55 -1.10 4.63
CA LEU A 236 16.45 -1.88 3.79
C LEU A 236 17.79 -1.17 3.63
N SER A 237 18.83 -1.93 3.27
CA SER A 237 20.06 -1.35 2.76
C SER A 237 19.82 -0.49 1.50
N ARG A 238 20.79 0.37 1.18
CA ARG A 238 20.69 1.23 0.00
C ARG A 238 20.71 0.39 -1.28
N GLU A 239 21.50 -0.68 -1.27
CA GLU A 239 21.67 -1.65 -2.34
C GLU A 239 20.38 -2.48 -2.57
N GLU A 240 19.72 -2.96 -1.51
CA GLU A 240 18.39 -3.59 -1.60
C GLU A 240 17.33 -2.62 -2.15
N SER A 241 17.46 -1.32 -1.81
CA SER A 241 16.53 -0.29 -2.31
C SER A 241 16.77 0.08 -3.77
N GLU A 242 18.04 0.11 -4.22
CA GLU A 242 18.41 0.36 -5.61
C GLU A 242 17.95 -0.78 -6.53
N LEU A 243 18.01 -2.04 -6.09
CA LEU A 243 17.54 -3.19 -6.88
C LEU A 243 16.06 -3.08 -7.29
N TYR A 244 15.18 -2.64 -6.39
CA TYR A 244 13.76 -2.39 -6.74
C TYR A 244 13.55 -1.02 -7.42
N TRP A 245 14.36 -0.01 -7.10
CA TRP A 245 14.28 1.28 -7.77
C TRP A 245 14.54 1.18 -9.28
N ASP A 246 15.54 0.38 -9.68
CA ASP A 246 15.90 0.14 -11.09
C ASP A 246 14.78 -0.55 -11.89
N THR A 247 13.84 -1.26 -11.24
CA THR A 247 12.68 -1.87 -11.93
C THR A 247 11.51 -0.91 -12.12
N ARG A 248 11.54 0.29 -11.52
CA ARG A 248 10.44 1.25 -11.61
C ARG A 248 10.44 1.96 -12.96
N GLU A 249 9.26 2.16 -13.52
CA GLU A 249 9.07 3.00 -14.70
C GLU A 249 9.70 4.39 -14.52
N ARG A 250 10.30 4.92 -15.60
CA ARG A 250 11.04 6.18 -15.59
C ARG A 250 10.21 7.36 -15.06
N GLY A 251 8.94 7.49 -15.47
CA GLY A 251 8.04 8.52 -14.94
C GLY A 251 7.79 8.39 -13.43
N SER A 252 7.77 7.15 -12.92
CA SER A 252 7.67 6.84 -11.49
C SER A 252 8.94 7.22 -10.72
N GLN A 253 10.13 7.09 -11.34
CA GLN A 253 11.41 7.55 -10.79
C GLN A 253 11.47 9.09 -10.76
N ILE A 254 11.09 9.76 -11.87
CA ILE A 254 11.02 11.22 -12.01
C ILE A 254 10.07 11.82 -10.98
N GLY A 255 8.83 11.31 -10.89
CA GLY A 255 7.83 11.79 -9.94
C GLY A 255 8.27 11.65 -8.47
N ALA A 256 9.08 10.63 -8.15
CA ALA A 256 9.67 10.48 -6.82
C ALA A 256 10.79 11.49 -6.52
N TRP A 257 11.50 12.00 -7.53
CA TRP A 257 12.43 13.13 -7.37
C TRP A 257 11.71 14.48 -7.28
N ALA A 258 10.66 14.69 -8.08
CA ALA A 258 9.89 15.94 -8.12
C ALA A 258 8.99 16.15 -6.88
N SER A 259 8.50 15.06 -6.28
CA SER A 259 7.53 15.11 -5.17
C SER A 259 8.19 15.14 -3.79
N TRP A 260 8.09 16.29 -3.11
CA TRP A 260 8.28 16.41 -1.67
C TRP A 260 7.06 15.87 -0.93
N GLN A 261 6.93 14.54 -0.90
CA GLN A 261 5.75 13.83 -0.42
C GLN A 261 5.28 14.32 0.96
N SER A 262 3.97 14.59 1.06
CA SER A 262 3.29 15.07 2.27
C SER A 262 3.60 16.50 2.73
N LYS A 263 4.45 17.25 2.02
CA LYS A 263 4.59 18.70 2.25
C LYS A 263 3.36 19.45 1.76
N VAL A 264 2.90 20.44 2.52
CA VAL A 264 1.85 21.37 2.10
C VAL A 264 2.34 22.20 0.92
N LEU A 265 1.53 22.27 -0.15
CA LEU A 265 1.79 23.10 -1.32
C LEU A 265 0.97 24.40 -1.28
N TRP A 266 -0.26 24.30 -0.79
CA TRP A 266 -1.24 25.37 -0.72
C TRP A 266 -2.20 25.15 0.45
N SER A 267 -2.84 26.22 0.91
CA SER A 267 -3.84 26.22 1.97
C SER A 267 -4.82 27.38 1.76
N ALA A 268 -6.11 27.13 1.97
CA ALA A 268 -7.13 28.18 2.07
C ALA A 268 -7.84 28.10 3.42
N GLU A 269 -8.14 29.28 3.96
CA GLU A 269 -9.11 29.43 5.04
C GLU A 269 -10.54 29.28 4.47
N PRO A 270 -11.53 28.81 5.27
CA PRO A 270 -12.87 28.52 4.78
C PRO A 270 -13.56 29.69 4.07
N GLU A 271 -13.30 30.92 4.51
CA GLU A 271 -13.86 32.15 3.95
C GLU A 271 -13.43 32.38 2.49
N ILE A 272 -12.24 31.91 2.11
CA ILE A 272 -11.67 32.09 0.75
C ILE A 272 -12.34 31.12 -0.25
N LEU A 273 -12.87 29.99 0.23
CA LEU A 273 -13.45 28.94 -0.62
C LEU A 273 -14.90 29.23 -1.06
N VAL A 274 -15.62 30.13 -0.38
CA VAL A 274 -17.05 30.36 -0.61
C VAL A 274 -17.32 31.15 -1.91
N ASP A 275 -16.49 32.16 -2.20
CA ASP A 275 -16.73 33.10 -3.31
C ASP A 275 -16.49 32.54 -4.71
N ARG A 276 -15.91 31.33 -4.84
CA ARG A 276 -15.57 30.70 -6.13
C ARG A 276 -16.28 29.38 -6.41
N ARG A 277 -17.44 29.12 -5.79
CA ARG A 277 -18.27 27.98 -6.20
C ARG A 277 -18.74 28.17 -7.66
N ARG A 278 -18.14 27.40 -8.58
CA ARG A 278 -18.30 27.47 -10.04
C ARG A 278 -19.74 27.74 -10.48
N LYS A 279 -19.95 28.81 -11.27
CA LYS A 279 -21.26 29.19 -11.83
C LYS A 279 -21.86 28.09 -12.71
N SER A 280 -21.02 27.37 -13.45
CA SER A 280 -21.39 26.23 -14.31
C SER A 280 -22.00 25.05 -13.52
N VAL A 281 -21.57 24.79 -12.29
CA VAL A 281 -22.15 23.73 -11.43
C VAL A 281 -23.55 24.13 -10.93
N ALA A 282 -23.80 25.41 -10.68
CA ALA A 282 -25.13 25.91 -10.31
C ALA A 282 -26.12 25.83 -11.48
N ALA A 283 -25.67 26.09 -12.72
CA ALA A 283 -26.50 25.99 -13.92
C ALA A 283 -26.96 24.55 -14.20
N ALA A 284 -26.08 23.56 -14.04
CA ALA A 284 -26.43 22.14 -14.22
C ALA A 284 -27.54 21.66 -13.26
N ALA A 285 -27.66 22.27 -12.08
CA ALA A 285 -28.70 21.94 -11.10
C ALA A 285 -30.10 22.54 -11.42
N HIS A 286 -30.21 23.44 -12.41
CA HIS A 286 -31.47 24.10 -12.77
C HIS A 286 -32.20 23.47 -13.98
N VAL A 287 -31.64 22.44 -14.62
CA VAL A 287 -32.27 21.75 -15.76
C VAL A 287 -33.07 20.51 -15.30
N GLN A 288 -34.08 20.73 -14.45
CA GLN A 288 -35.13 19.72 -14.25
C GLN A 288 -36.16 19.84 -15.39
N GLY A 289 -35.96 19.11 -16.49
CA GLY A 289 -36.94 19.15 -17.58
C GLY A 289 -36.68 18.32 -18.84
N SER A 290 -35.47 17.78 -19.06
CA SER A 290 -35.17 17.00 -20.26
C SER A 290 -34.32 15.76 -19.97
N THR A 291 -34.76 14.62 -20.52
CA THR A 291 -34.09 13.32 -20.40
C THR A 291 -32.85 13.28 -21.30
N PRO A 292 -31.63 13.06 -20.79
CA PRO A 292 -30.46 12.91 -21.64
C PRO A 292 -30.35 11.45 -22.14
N MET A 293 -30.67 11.22 -23.42
CA MET A 293 -30.11 10.05 -24.10
C MET A 293 -28.62 10.27 -24.33
N SER A 294 -27.79 9.31 -23.92
CA SER A 294 -26.39 9.16 -24.34
C SER A 294 -25.53 10.43 -24.28
N GLY A 295 -25.51 11.12 -23.14
CA GLY A 295 -24.66 12.29 -22.93
C GLY A 295 -23.32 11.94 -22.29
N CYS A 296 -22.22 12.10 -23.03
CA CYS A 296 -20.97 12.51 -22.38
C CYS A 296 -21.24 13.84 -21.70
N LEU A 297 -20.87 13.98 -20.43
CA LEU A 297 -20.91 15.28 -19.75
C LEU A 297 -19.90 16.20 -20.46
N GLU A 298 -20.39 17.14 -21.27
CA GLU A 298 -19.54 18.15 -21.89
C GLU A 298 -18.85 18.94 -20.77
N ILE A 299 -17.52 18.83 -20.72
CA ILE A 299 -16.71 19.56 -19.74
C ILE A 299 -16.90 21.05 -20.04
N PRO A 300 -17.40 21.86 -19.10
CA PRO A 300 -17.59 23.28 -19.33
C PRO A 300 -16.28 23.96 -19.74
N ALA A 301 -16.31 24.77 -20.79
CA ALA A 301 -15.11 25.43 -21.33
C ALA A 301 -14.46 26.42 -20.33
N ASP A 302 -15.17 26.82 -19.27
CA ASP A 302 -14.70 27.70 -18.20
C ASP A 302 -13.98 26.97 -17.04
N ILE A 303 -13.76 25.65 -17.15
CA ILE A 303 -13.28 24.81 -16.04
C ILE A 303 -11.91 25.25 -15.49
N ASP A 304 -11.02 25.75 -16.34
CA ASP A 304 -9.68 26.21 -15.97
C ASP A 304 -9.59 27.73 -15.76
N GLU A 305 -10.55 28.51 -16.26
CA GLU A 305 -10.45 30.00 -16.27
C GLU A 305 -10.79 30.66 -14.92
N THR A 306 -11.39 29.93 -13.97
CA THR A 306 -11.94 30.51 -12.74
C THR A 306 -11.44 29.88 -11.43
N ASP A 307 -10.66 28.80 -11.50
CA ASP A 307 -10.21 28.08 -10.31
C ASP A 307 -9.08 28.81 -9.55
N ILE A 308 -8.77 28.34 -8.34
CA ILE A 308 -7.66 28.86 -7.53
C ILE A 308 -6.41 28.01 -7.82
N ASP A 309 -5.24 28.64 -7.93
CA ASP A 309 -3.97 27.90 -7.95
C ASP A 309 -3.77 27.17 -6.61
N ASP A 310 -3.94 25.85 -6.63
CA ASP A 310 -3.78 24.93 -5.50
C ASP A 310 -2.37 24.31 -5.42
N GLY A 311 -1.44 24.76 -6.27
CA GLY A 311 -0.11 24.19 -6.43
C GLY A 311 0.00 23.08 -7.49
N ARG A 312 -1.05 22.83 -8.29
CA ARG A 312 -0.99 21.94 -9.47
C ARG A 312 0.15 22.30 -10.43
N ALA A 313 0.20 23.56 -10.86
CA ALA A 313 1.20 24.06 -11.79
C ALA A 313 2.64 23.91 -11.21
N LEU A 314 2.81 24.11 -9.90
CA LEU A 314 4.09 23.91 -9.21
C LEU A 314 4.55 22.45 -9.22
N LEU A 315 3.62 21.48 -9.15
CA LEU A 315 3.97 20.06 -9.28
C LEU A 315 4.41 19.72 -10.72
N GLU A 316 3.70 20.23 -11.71
CA GLU A 316 4.00 20.00 -13.13
C GLU A 316 5.33 20.63 -13.52
N GLN A 317 5.60 21.86 -13.08
CA GLN A 317 6.90 22.52 -13.23
C GLN A 317 8.03 21.65 -12.64
N ARG A 318 7.88 21.12 -11.42
CA ARG A 318 8.90 20.25 -10.80
C ARG A 318 9.11 18.95 -11.54
N VAL A 319 8.07 18.39 -12.16
CA VAL A 319 8.21 17.21 -13.03
C VAL A 319 9.04 17.57 -14.27
N GLN A 320 8.71 18.65 -14.96
CA GLN A 320 9.46 19.15 -16.13
C GLN A 320 10.93 19.46 -15.78
N GLU A 321 11.20 20.08 -14.62
CA GLU A 321 12.55 20.33 -14.12
C GLU A 321 13.34 19.03 -13.92
N MET A 322 12.71 17.98 -13.37
CA MET A 322 13.36 16.67 -13.19
C MET A 322 13.50 15.90 -14.51
N GLU A 323 12.56 16.01 -15.44
CA GLU A 323 12.66 15.47 -16.80
C GLU A 323 13.84 16.08 -17.55
N ALA A 324 13.97 17.41 -17.52
CA ALA A 324 15.10 18.12 -18.12
C ALA A 324 16.42 17.77 -17.44
N ARG A 325 16.46 17.72 -16.11
CA ARG A 325 17.66 17.34 -15.33
C ARG A 325 18.15 15.93 -15.64
N PHE A 326 17.25 14.98 -15.86
CA PHE A 326 17.57 13.59 -16.16
C PHE A 326 17.46 13.26 -17.66
N ALA A 327 17.39 14.26 -18.54
CA ALA A 327 17.42 14.05 -19.99
C ALA A 327 18.74 13.35 -20.39
N GLY A 328 18.65 12.26 -21.17
CA GLY A 328 19.81 11.45 -21.57
C GLY A 328 20.44 10.58 -20.47
N VAL A 329 20.00 10.69 -19.21
CA VAL A 329 20.49 9.83 -18.11
C VAL A 329 19.78 8.48 -18.17
N GLU A 330 20.48 7.41 -18.57
CA GLU A 330 19.89 6.07 -18.71
C GLU A 330 19.24 5.59 -17.41
N LYS A 331 20.03 5.49 -16.33
CA LYS A 331 19.57 5.13 -14.98
C LYS A 331 19.47 6.35 -14.07
N ILE A 332 18.25 6.71 -13.67
CA ILE A 332 18.02 7.78 -12.70
C ILE A 332 18.44 7.28 -11.32
N PRO A 333 19.30 7.98 -10.57
CA PRO A 333 19.77 7.51 -9.26
C PRO A 333 18.65 7.49 -8.22
N LEU A 334 18.74 6.55 -7.26
CA LEU A 334 17.85 6.48 -6.10
C LEU A 334 17.97 7.74 -5.21
N PRO A 335 16.89 8.51 -4.96
CA PRO A 335 16.92 9.64 -4.04
C PRO A 335 17.22 9.21 -2.60
N PRO A 336 17.98 10.02 -1.82
CA PRO A 336 18.41 9.65 -0.45
C PRO A 336 17.25 9.57 0.56
N PHE A 337 16.08 10.14 0.24
CA PHE A 337 14.87 10.12 1.06
C PHE A 337 13.89 8.99 0.68
N TRP A 338 14.21 8.20 -0.34
CA TRP A 338 13.37 7.11 -0.84
C TRP A 338 14.04 5.77 -0.55
N GLY A 339 13.26 4.75 -0.18
CA GLY A 339 13.80 3.43 0.09
C GLY A 339 12.73 2.40 0.41
N GLY A 340 13.17 1.15 0.56
CA GLY A 340 12.36 0.09 1.14
C GLY A 340 12.42 0.11 2.65
N VAL A 341 11.32 -0.27 3.29
CA VAL A 341 11.33 -0.72 4.69
C VAL A 341 10.63 -2.06 4.80
N ARG A 342 11.08 -2.87 5.73
CA ARG A 342 10.56 -4.18 6.09
C ARG A 342 9.79 -4.07 7.40
N LEU A 343 8.54 -4.53 7.44
CA LEU A 343 7.82 -4.79 8.68
C LEU A 343 8.17 -6.20 9.16
N VAL A 344 9.02 -6.29 10.18
CA VAL A 344 9.33 -7.55 10.87
C VAL A 344 8.22 -7.83 11.88
N PRO A 345 7.50 -8.96 11.77
CA PRO A 345 6.31 -9.21 12.58
C PRO A 345 6.64 -9.60 14.03
N GLU A 346 5.89 -9.05 14.97
CA GLU A 346 5.72 -9.59 16.32
C GLU A 346 4.40 -10.38 16.44
N SER A 347 3.37 -9.98 15.68
CA SER A 347 2.17 -10.80 15.51
C SER A 347 1.56 -10.71 14.11
N VAL A 348 0.86 -11.77 13.71
CA VAL A 348 0.14 -11.87 12.42
C VAL A 348 -1.21 -12.53 12.64
N GLU A 349 -2.30 -11.81 12.39
CA GLU A 349 -3.67 -12.33 12.49
C GLU A 349 -4.25 -12.64 11.10
N PHE A 350 -4.76 -13.86 10.95
CA PHE A 350 -5.56 -14.32 9.82
C PHE A 350 -7.02 -14.38 10.23
N TRP A 351 -7.86 -13.60 9.56
CA TRP A 351 -9.29 -13.49 9.82
C TRP A 351 -10.08 -13.96 8.59
N GLN A 352 -11.14 -14.75 8.81
CA GLN A 352 -12.02 -15.25 7.76
C GLN A 352 -13.50 -15.11 8.14
N GLY A 353 -14.27 -14.55 7.22
CA GLY A 353 -15.71 -14.32 7.32
C GLY A 353 -16.51 -15.62 7.53
N ARG A 354 -17.47 -15.60 8.48
CA ARG A 354 -18.46 -16.67 8.68
C ARG A 354 -19.88 -16.09 8.75
N ARG A 355 -20.85 -16.72 8.06
CA ARG A 355 -22.28 -16.32 8.04
C ARG A 355 -22.90 -16.06 9.43
N SER A 356 -22.46 -16.81 10.44
CA SER A 356 -22.92 -16.74 11.83
C SER A 356 -22.38 -15.52 12.59
N ARG A 357 -21.52 -14.69 11.99
CA ARG A 357 -20.70 -13.65 12.66
C ARG A 357 -19.68 -14.21 13.67
N LEU A 358 -19.66 -15.52 13.88
CA LEU A 358 -18.59 -16.19 14.62
C LEU A 358 -17.39 -16.40 13.70
N HIS A 359 -16.69 -15.32 13.39
CA HIS A 359 -15.56 -15.29 12.47
C HIS A 359 -14.39 -16.16 12.95
N ASP A 360 -13.70 -16.82 12.01
CA ASP A 360 -12.51 -17.59 12.35
C ASP A 360 -11.29 -16.67 12.40
N ARG A 361 -10.63 -16.62 13.55
CA ARG A 361 -9.50 -15.74 13.83
C ARG A 361 -8.34 -16.53 14.41
N PHE A 362 -7.23 -16.62 13.67
CA PHE A 362 -6.00 -17.24 14.14
C PHE A 362 -4.86 -16.22 14.13
N ARG A 363 -4.25 -16.00 15.29
CA ARG A 363 -3.11 -15.10 15.46
C ARG A 363 -1.84 -15.90 15.76
N TYR A 364 -0.82 -15.68 14.95
CA TYR A 364 0.55 -16.03 15.27
C TYR A 364 1.13 -14.94 16.16
N VAL A 365 1.80 -15.31 17.24
CA VAL A 365 2.55 -14.41 18.13
C VAL A 365 3.97 -14.94 18.25
N ARG A 366 4.95 -14.05 18.12
CA ARG A 366 6.37 -14.37 18.33
C ARG A 366 6.60 -14.61 19.83
N VAL A 367 7.25 -15.72 20.16
CA VAL A 367 7.62 -16.10 21.52
C VAL A 367 9.11 -16.39 21.54
N ARG A 368 9.88 -15.60 22.28
CA ARG A 368 11.32 -15.79 22.49
C ARG A 368 11.58 -17.13 23.17
N GLU A 369 12.61 -17.85 22.75
CA GLU A 369 12.98 -19.16 23.35
C GLU A 369 14.16 -19.08 24.32
N SER A 370 14.94 -17.99 24.25
CA SER A 370 16.01 -17.65 25.19
C SER A 370 16.07 -16.14 25.41
N ASP A 371 16.95 -15.70 26.32
CA ASP A 371 17.25 -14.27 26.53
C ASP A 371 18.07 -13.65 25.38
N ASP A 372 18.54 -14.47 24.43
CA ASP A 372 19.18 -14.01 23.20
C ASP A 372 18.13 -13.77 22.10
N ASP A 373 18.11 -12.57 21.55
CA ASP A 373 17.11 -12.12 20.55
C ASP A 373 17.22 -12.87 19.21
N SER A 374 18.21 -13.76 19.06
CA SER A 374 18.40 -14.63 17.91
C SER A 374 17.38 -15.77 17.78
N SER A 375 16.73 -16.20 18.88
CA SER A 375 15.88 -17.41 18.87
C SER A 375 14.43 -17.17 19.32
N PHE A 376 13.49 -17.49 18.42
CA PHE A 376 12.06 -17.40 18.68
C PHE A 376 11.28 -18.50 17.94
N LYS A 377 10.12 -18.85 18.49
CA LYS A 377 9.09 -19.65 17.83
C LYS A 377 7.82 -18.85 17.62
N TRP A 378 6.95 -19.35 16.75
CA TRP A 378 5.60 -18.84 16.58
C TRP A 378 4.60 -19.67 17.39
N GLN A 379 3.81 -19.01 18.24
CA GLN A 379 2.64 -19.62 18.88
C GLN A 379 1.36 -19.24 18.11
N ILE A 380 0.53 -20.22 17.79
CA ILE A 380 -0.79 -20.00 17.18
C ILE A 380 -1.86 -19.92 18.28
N GLN A 381 -2.68 -18.87 18.23
CA GLN A 381 -3.80 -18.62 19.16
C GLN A 381 -5.09 -18.45 18.35
N ARG A 382 -6.22 -19.02 18.81
CA ARG A 382 -7.55 -18.67 18.29
C ARG A 382 -8.12 -17.50 19.09
N LEU A 383 -8.64 -16.48 18.41
CA LEU A 383 -9.26 -15.31 19.06
C LEU A 383 -10.79 -15.42 18.99
N SER A 384 -11.48 -14.79 19.96
CA SER A 384 -12.91 -14.53 19.80
C SER A 384 -13.13 -13.56 18.64
N PRO A 385 -14.15 -13.77 17.79
CA PRO A 385 -14.66 -12.73 16.89
C PRO A 385 -15.17 -11.53 17.68
#